data_AF-A0A2E1A423-F1
#
_entry.id   AF-A0A2E1A423-F1
#
_cell.length_a   1.000
_cell.length_b   1.000
_cell.length_c   1.000
_cell.angle_alpha   90.00
_cell.angle_beta   90.00
_cell.angle_gamma   90.00
#
_symmetry.space_group_name_H-M   'P 1'
#
loop_
_entity.id
_entity.type
_entity.pdbx_description
1 polymer ?
#
loop_
_entity_poly.entity_id
_entity_poly.type
_entity_poly.pdbx_seq_one_letter_code
_entity_poly.pdbx_strand_id
1 'polypeptide(L)'
;LYSYLVTPFVAVIDPDFTPRPNLEETDAVFEVPLSFFLNPAHHTSEEISYEYPQLSHHFHFGSYDIWGLTAKLVIRFLELGTGYVPEYPTHHPKGPNWLRLAQRFSGQPHKPSQ
;
A
#
# COMPACT_ATOMS: atom_id res chain seq x y z
N LEU A 1 0.81 4.10 18.78
CA LEU A 1 0.10 3.94 17.48
C LEU A 1 -0.70 5.18 17.14
N TYR A 2 -0.57 5.68 15.91
CA TYR A 2 -1.31 6.82 15.39
C TYR A 2 -2.82 6.52 15.27
N SER A 3 -3.66 7.47 15.67
CA SER A 3 -5.12 7.37 15.80
C SER A 3 -5.89 7.45 14.47
N TYR A 4 -5.35 6.91 13.39
CA TYR A 4 -5.96 7.02 12.06
C TYR A 4 -6.46 5.67 11.56
N LEU A 5 -7.69 5.68 11.03
CA LEU A 5 -8.31 4.57 10.32
C LEU A 5 -8.48 4.97 8.86
N VAL A 6 -7.94 4.15 7.96
CA VAL A 6 -8.04 4.37 6.51
C VAL A 6 -8.95 3.30 5.92
N THR A 7 -9.99 3.71 5.20
CA THR A 7 -10.92 2.83 4.49
C THR A 7 -10.74 3.01 2.98
N PRO A 8 -10.11 2.05 2.28
CA PRO A 8 -9.94 2.12 0.84
C PRO A 8 -11.25 1.80 0.10
N PHE A 9 -11.48 2.46 -1.03
CA PHE A 9 -12.57 2.17 -1.96
C PHE A 9 -11.99 1.90 -3.35
N VAL A 10 -12.64 1.01 -4.10
CA VAL A 10 -12.30 0.71 -5.50
C VAL A 10 -13.43 1.23 -6.37
N ALA A 11 -13.09 1.91 -7.47
CA ALA A 11 -14.03 2.45 -8.43
C ALA A 11 -13.64 2.05 -9.86
N VAL A 12 -14.64 1.94 -10.73
CA VAL A 12 -14.45 1.90 -12.18
C VAL A 12 -14.58 3.33 -12.68
N ILE A 13 -13.57 3.80 -13.42
CA ILE A 13 -13.54 5.16 -13.97
C ILE A 13 -13.98 5.12 -15.43
N ASP A 14 -14.70 6.15 -15.85
CA ASP A 14 -15.09 6.34 -17.25
C ASP A 14 -13.83 6.45 -18.14
N PRO A 15 -13.72 5.69 -19.24
CA PRO A 15 -12.55 5.75 -20.12
C PRO A 15 -12.31 7.13 -20.75
N ASP A 16 -13.34 7.98 -20.85
CA ASP A 16 -13.24 9.34 -21.38
C ASP A 16 -12.90 10.37 -20.27
N PHE A 17 -12.70 9.93 -19.02
CA PHE A 17 -12.32 10.81 -17.92
C PHE A 17 -10.94 11.45 -18.18
N THR A 18 -10.88 12.77 -18.05
CA THR A 18 -9.62 13.52 -18.12
C THR A 18 -9.34 14.19 -16.77
N PRO A 19 -8.27 13.81 -16.05
CA PRO A 19 -7.95 14.40 -14.75
C PRO A 19 -7.61 15.88 -14.88
N ARG A 20 -8.08 16.69 -13.93
CA ARG A 20 -7.76 18.12 -13.80
C ARG A 20 -7.11 18.36 -12.44
N PRO A 21 -5.77 18.24 -12.31
CA PRO A 21 -5.10 18.36 -11.03
C PRO A 21 -5.17 19.79 -10.49
N ASN A 22 -5.37 19.93 -9.19
CA ASN A 22 -5.08 21.18 -8.48
C ASN A 22 -3.58 21.21 -8.15
N LEU A 23 -2.83 22.10 -8.80
CA LEU A 23 -1.37 22.18 -8.65
C LEU A 23 -0.92 22.65 -7.25
N GLU A 24 -1.82 23.18 -6.42
CA GLU A 24 -1.51 23.50 -5.02
C GLU A 24 -1.33 22.24 -4.15
N GLU A 25 -1.92 21.11 -4.58
CA GLU A 25 -1.92 19.85 -3.82
C GLU A 25 -1.29 18.69 -4.61
N THR A 26 -1.42 18.71 -5.95
CA THR A 26 -1.09 17.59 -6.84
C THR A 26 -0.05 18.00 -7.87
N ASP A 27 1.16 17.46 -7.72
CA ASP A 27 2.29 17.71 -8.64
C ASP A 27 2.19 16.89 -9.94
N ALA A 28 1.62 15.68 -9.88
CA ALA A 28 1.46 14.81 -11.03
C ALA A 28 0.25 13.88 -10.93
N VAL A 29 -0.30 13.51 -12.09
CA VAL A 29 -1.29 12.44 -12.26
C VAL A 29 -0.77 11.48 -13.31
N PHE A 30 -0.77 10.20 -13.01
CA PHE A 30 -0.28 9.16 -13.90
C PHE A 30 -1.08 7.87 -13.71
N GLU A 31 -1.04 7.01 -14.74
CA GLU A 31 -1.67 5.70 -14.74
C GLU A 31 -0.61 4.61 -14.81
N VAL A 32 -0.86 3.50 -14.12
CA VAL A 32 0.01 2.33 -14.13
C VAL A 32 -0.82 1.11 -14.51
N PRO A 33 -0.46 0.36 -15.56
CA PRO A 33 -1.17 -0.86 -15.92
C PRO A 33 -1.17 -1.85 -14.76
N LEU A 34 -2.30 -2.50 -14.46
CA LEU A 34 -2.35 -3.50 -13.39
C LEU A 34 -1.34 -4.65 -13.59
N SER A 35 -1.07 -5.02 -14.85
CA SER A 35 -0.07 -6.02 -15.21
C SER A 35 1.35 -5.67 -14.74
N PHE A 36 1.65 -4.38 -14.57
CA PHE A 36 2.94 -3.92 -14.06
C PHE A 36 3.20 -4.46 -12.64
N PHE A 37 2.18 -4.43 -11.78
CA PHE A 37 2.28 -4.87 -10.38
C PHE A 37 2.28 -6.40 -10.23
N LEU A 38 1.87 -7.13 -11.26
CA LEU A 38 1.91 -8.60 -11.29
C LEU A 38 3.30 -9.16 -11.62
N ASN A 39 4.21 -8.32 -12.12
CA ASN A 39 5.58 -8.73 -12.41
C ASN A 39 6.48 -8.45 -11.19
N PRO A 40 7.02 -9.50 -10.52
CA PRO A 40 7.85 -9.32 -9.33
C PRO A 40 9.17 -8.58 -9.64
N ALA A 41 9.62 -8.52 -10.91
CA ALA A 41 10.80 -7.75 -11.29
C ALA A 41 10.66 -6.23 -11.08
N HIS A 42 9.44 -5.72 -10.93
CA HIS A 42 9.17 -4.31 -10.66
C HIS A 42 9.03 -4.00 -9.17
N HIS A 43 9.12 -5.01 -8.30
CA HIS A 43 8.95 -4.89 -6.87
C HIS A 43 10.30 -4.95 -6.16
N THR A 44 10.47 -4.10 -5.16
CA THR A 44 11.50 -4.24 -4.15
C THR A 44 10.89 -4.05 -2.77
N SER A 45 11.61 -4.52 -1.74
CA SER A 45 11.23 -4.23 -0.36
C SER A 45 12.44 -4.04 0.52
N GLU A 46 12.31 -3.13 1.48
CA GLU A 46 13.28 -2.92 2.54
C GLU A 46 12.66 -3.19 3.91
N GLU A 47 13.48 -3.67 4.85
CA GLU A 47 13.08 -3.81 6.24
C GLU A 47 13.15 -2.44 6.92
N ILE A 48 12.02 -2.01 7.48
CA ILE A 48 11.89 -0.79 8.28
C ILE A 48 11.55 -1.18 9.71
N SER A 49 12.23 -0.56 10.67
CA SER A 49 12.01 -0.81 12.09
C SER A 49 11.48 0.45 12.77
N TYR A 50 10.22 0.38 13.22
CA TYR A 50 9.62 1.36 14.13
C TYR A 50 9.41 0.70 15.49
N GLU A 51 8.17 0.34 15.84
CA GLU A 51 7.84 -0.43 17.05
C GLU A 51 8.09 -1.94 16.89
N TYR A 52 8.01 -2.42 15.64
CA TYR A 52 8.29 -3.79 15.22
C TYR A 52 8.84 -3.75 13.78
N PRO A 53 9.63 -4.76 13.36
CA PRO A 53 10.13 -4.84 12.01
C PRO A 53 8.98 -5.05 11.02
N GLN A 54 9.02 -4.32 9.90
CA GLN A 54 8.03 -4.34 8.84
C GLN A 54 8.73 -4.32 7.48
N LEU A 55 8.01 -4.68 6.43
CA LEU A 55 8.47 -4.49 5.05
C LEU A 55 7.83 -3.20 4.50
N SER A 56 8.68 -2.30 4.00
CA SER A 56 8.25 -1.26 3.06
C SER A 56 8.30 -1.84 1.66
N HIS A 57 7.20 -1.77 0.92
CA HIS A 57 7.13 -2.25 -0.46
C HIS A 57 7.24 -1.07 -1.40
N HIS A 58 7.99 -1.25 -2.48
CA HIS A 58 8.25 -0.25 -3.49
C HIS A 58 7.96 -0.84 -4.88
N PHE A 59 7.32 -0.05 -5.73
CA PHE A 59 7.17 -0.33 -7.15
C PHE A 59 7.67 0.87 -7.95
N HIS A 60 8.72 0.67 -8.72
CA HIS A 60 9.39 1.75 -9.47
C HIS A 60 8.86 1.84 -10.89
N PHE A 61 7.98 2.81 -11.15
CA PHE A 61 7.38 3.04 -12.47
C PHE A 61 7.89 4.34 -13.08
N GLY A 62 8.83 4.24 -14.03
CA GLY A 62 9.49 5.41 -14.59
C GLY A 62 10.27 6.17 -13.51
N SER A 63 9.92 7.44 -13.30
CA SER A 63 10.49 8.28 -12.22
C SER A 63 9.72 8.21 -10.90
N TYR A 64 8.63 7.44 -10.85
CA TYR A 64 7.76 7.36 -9.66
C TYR A 64 8.10 6.15 -8.81
N ASP A 65 8.14 6.37 -7.50
CA ASP A 65 8.17 5.31 -6.51
C ASP A 65 6.79 5.20 -5.84
N ILE A 66 6.14 4.05 -5.98
CA ILE A 66 4.85 3.75 -5.37
C ILE A 66 5.12 2.90 -4.14
N TRP A 67 5.02 3.53 -2.96
CA TRP A 67 5.45 2.93 -1.71
C TRP A 67 4.47 3.15 -0.55
N GLY A 68 4.86 2.67 0.64
CA GLY A 68 4.13 2.92 1.88
C GLY A 68 2.73 2.29 1.91
N LEU A 69 1.73 3.02 2.42
CA LEU A 69 0.36 2.53 2.49
C LEU A 69 -0.23 2.28 1.11
N THR A 70 0.08 3.11 0.11
CA THR A 70 -0.39 2.96 -1.26
C THR A 70 0.02 1.62 -1.85
N ALA A 71 1.30 1.25 -1.75
CA ALA A 71 1.78 -0.05 -2.22
C ALA A 71 1.08 -1.23 -1.50
N LYS A 72 0.88 -1.13 -0.19
CA LYS A 72 0.15 -2.15 0.59
C LYS A 72 -1.30 -2.30 0.13
N LEU A 73 -1.98 -1.19 -0.18
CA LEU A 73 -3.34 -1.20 -0.70
C LEU A 73 -3.41 -1.81 -2.11
N VAL A 74 -2.44 -1.52 -2.99
CA VAL A 74 -2.35 -2.13 -4.32
C VAL A 74 -2.13 -3.64 -4.22
N ILE A 75 -1.18 -4.10 -3.41
CA ILE A 75 -0.96 -5.54 -3.17
C ILE A 75 -2.25 -6.19 -2.69
N ARG A 76 -2.93 -5.57 -1.71
CA ARG A 76 -4.18 -6.09 -1.16
C ARG A 76 -5.32 -6.15 -2.18
N PHE A 77 -5.40 -5.14 -3.04
CA PHE A 77 -6.36 -5.12 -4.14
C PHE A 77 -6.12 -6.28 -5.11
N LEU A 78 -4.87 -6.55 -5.49
CA LEU A 78 -4.54 -7.67 -6.38
C LEU A 78 -4.84 -9.02 -5.74
N GLU A 79 -4.45 -9.21 -4.48
CA GLU A 79 -4.77 -10.44 -3.73
C GLU A 79 -6.27 -10.75 -3.74
N LEU A 80 -7.12 -9.76 -3.45
CA LEU A 80 -8.57 -9.94 -3.34
C LEU A 80 -9.31 -9.89 -4.67
N GLY A 81 -8.87 -9.01 -5.57
CA GLY A 81 -9.56 -8.68 -6.81
C GLY A 81 -9.18 -9.60 -7.97
N THR A 82 -7.98 -10.17 -7.96
CA THR A 82 -7.49 -11.04 -9.05
C THR A 82 -7.08 -12.43 -8.57
N GLY A 83 -6.98 -12.66 -7.24
CA GLY A 83 -6.45 -13.90 -6.68
C GLY A 83 -4.93 -14.02 -6.80
N TYR A 84 -4.23 -12.93 -7.13
CA TYR A 84 -2.78 -12.92 -7.23
C TYR A 84 -2.12 -13.23 -5.88
N VAL A 85 -1.12 -14.11 -5.90
CA VAL A 85 -0.30 -14.43 -4.73
C VAL A 85 1.11 -13.92 -5.02
N PRO A 86 1.60 -12.90 -4.27
CA PRO A 86 2.94 -12.38 -4.48
C PRO A 86 4.03 -13.43 -4.28
N GLU A 87 5.03 -13.43 -5.16
CA GLU A 87 6.22 -14.29 -5.05
C GLU A 87 7.22 -13.81 -3.97
N TYR A 88 6.96 -12.63 -3.40
CA TYR A 88 7.75 -12.01 -2.34
C TYR A 88 6.96 -11.94 -1.03
N PRO A 89 7.62 -11.87 0.13
CA PRO A 89 6.93 -11.71 1.41
C PRO A 89 6.16 -10.38 1.48
N THR A 90 4.88 -10.43 1.84
CA THR A 90 4.04 -9.23 2.07
C THR A 90 4.07 -8.73 3.51
N HIS A 91 4.68 -9.52 4.40
CA HIS A 91 4.83 -9.20 5.81
C HIS A 91 6.21 -9.62 6.29
N HIS A 92 6.77 -8.84 7.22
CA HIS A 92 8.00 -9.25 7.89
C HIS A 92 7.72 -10.47 8.78
N PRO A 93 8.54 -11.54 8.76
CA PRO A 93 8.26 -12.78 9.49
C PRO A 93 8.26 -12.60 11.02
N LYS A 94 9.00 -11.61 11.53
CA LYS A 94 9.03 -11.25 12.96
C LYS A 94 8.11 -10.08 13.31
N GLY A 95 7.39 -9.56 12.31
CA GLY A 95 6.46 -8.46 12.47
C GLY A 95 5.01 -8.94 12.51
N PRO A 96 4.10 -8.22 13.19
CA PRO A 96 2.68 -8.48 13.07
C PRO A 96 2.19 -8.26 11.63
N ASN A 97 1.24 -9.09 11.20
CA ASN A 97 0.54 -8.91 9.94
C ASN A 97 -0.26 -7.59 9.97
N TRP A 98 0.00 -6.69 9.01
CA TRP A 98 -0.61 -5.35 9.00
C TRP A 98 -2.14 -5.37 8.87
N LEU A 99 -2.72 -6.38 8.20
CA LEU A 99 -4.18 -6.55 8.10
C LEU A 99 -4.77 -6.93 9.46
N ARG A 100 -4.11 -7.82 10.20
CA ARG A 100 -4.53 -8.17 11.57
C ARG A 100 -4.40 -6.98 12.52
N LEU A 101 -3.42 -6.11 12.31
CA LEU A 101 -3.28 -4.88 13.09
C LEU A 101 -4.39 -3.87 12.77
N ALA A 102 -4.75 -3.71 11.48
CA ALA A 102 -5.83 -2.83 11.07
C ALA A 102 -7.18 -3.23 11.71
N GLN A 103 -7.42 -4.55 11.88
CA GLN A 103 -8.62 -5.06 12.56
C GLN A 103 -8.66 -4.79 14.07
N ARG A 104 -7.52 -4.46 14.69
CA ARG A 104 -7.43 -4.15 16.13
C ARG A 104 -7.64 -2.67 16.44
N PHE A 105 -7.95 -1.85 15.43
CA PHE A 105 -8.23 -0.44 15.64
C PHE A 105 -9.43 -0.26 16.58
N SER A 106 -9.18 0.28 17.76
CA SER A 106 -10.18 0.52 18.80
C SER A 106 -10.50 2.01 18.99
N GLY A 107 -9.86 2.90 18.23
CA GLY A 107 -9.94 4.36 18.40
C GLY A 107 -9.30 4.88 19.69
N GLN A 108 -8.77 4.01 20.55
CA GLN A 108 -8.11 4.37 21.81
C GLN A 108 -6.58 4.36 21.62
N PRO A 109 -5.84 5.32 22.19
CA PRO A 109 -4.38 5.31 22.11
C PRO A 109 -3.82 4.06 22.78
N HIS A 110 -2.97 3.33 22.06
CA HIS A 110 -2.26 2.17 22.63
C HIS A 110 -1.29 2.68 23.70
N LYS A 111 -1.53 2.34 24.98
CA LYS A 111 -0.51 2.47 26.03
C LYS A 111 0.53 1.38 25.80
N PRO A 112 1.83 1.70 25.71
CA PRO A 112 2.86 0.66 25.69
C PRO A 112 2.78 -0.12 27.01
N SER A 113 2.88 -1.45 26.92
CA SER A 113 3.08 -2.30 28.10
C SER A 113 4.40 -1.92 28.76
N GLN A 114 4.35 -1.62 30.07
CA GLN A 114 5.53 -1.47 30.92
C GLN A 114 6.35 -2.76 30.97
#